data_AF-A0A8H7I362-F1
#
_entry.id   AF-A0A8H7I362-F1
#
_cell.length_a   1.000
_cell.length_b   1.000
_cell.length_c   1.000
_cell.angle_alpha   90.00
_cell.angle_beta   90.00
_cell.angle_gamma   90.00
#
_symmetry.space_group_name_H-M   'P 1'
#
loop_
_entity.id
_entity.type
_entity.pdbx_description
1 polymer ?
#
loop_
_entity_poly.entity_id
_entity_poly.type
_entity_poly.pdbx_seq_one_letter_code
_entity_poly.pdbx_strand_id
1 'polypeptide(L)'
;MAEFAYNNAVHSSTGKTPFKALYGWEPTLTPSNVPTDVPEANNLAQAMEAQWREVESALRQSKQRMMAGEDGSPIEFEIGEEAWLDAKNVNLKTLSPKLTEQRLGPFRVIEKISDRAYRLELPLPCESTTSSM
;
A
#
# COMPACT_ATOMS: atom_id res chain seq x y z
N MET A 1 14.93 15.74 2.41
CA MET A 1 14.17 15.47 3.65
C MET A 1 13.33 14.19 3.58
N ALA A 2 12.68 13.87 2.44
CA ALA A 2 11.87 12.66 2.32
C ALA A 2 12.65 11.35 2.60
N GLU A 3 13.82 11.17 2.00
CA GLU A 3 14.68 9.99 2.23
C GLU A 3 15.08 9.85 3.70
N PHE A 4 15.49 10.96 4.33
CA PHE A 4 15.85 10.97 5.74
C PHE A 4 14.65 10.60 6.63
N ALA A 5 13.48 11.18 6.37
CA ALA A 5 12.26 10.87 7.12
C ALA A 5 11.85 9.39 6.97
N TYR A 6 11.95 8.84 5.76
CA TYR A 6 11.70 7.42 5.52
C TYR A 6 12.70 6.52 6.26
N ASN A 7 13.99 6.86 6.22
CA ASN A 7 15.06 6.09 6.89
C ASN A 7 15.03 6.21 8.42
N ASN A 8 14.35 7.22 8.97
CA ASN A 8 14.10 7.39 10.41
C ASN A 8 12.71 6.93 10.86
N ALA A 9 11.84 6.49 9.95
CA ALA A 9 10.54 5.94 10.31
C ALA A 9 10.68 4.47 10.71
N VAL A 10 9.99 4.06 11.78
CA VAL A 10 9.97 2.66 12.21
C VAL A 10 9.21 1.83 11.18
N HIS A 11 9.86 0.81 10.64
CA HIS A 11 9.24 -0.09 9.67
C HIS A 11 8.48 -1.22 10.37
N SER A 12 7.26 -1.53 9.91
CA SER A 12 6.35 -2.49 10.56
C SER A 12 6.90 -3.91 10.64
N SER A 13 7.66 -4.35 9.62
CA SER A 13 8.21 -5.71 9.58
C SER A 13 9.41 -5.94 10.49
N THR A 14 10.24 -4.91 10.73
CA THR A 14 11.50 -5.04 11.48
C THR A 14 11.42 -4.45 12.88
N GLY A 15 10.40 -3.61 13.15
CA GLY A 15 10.27 -2.86 14.40
C GLY A 15 11.42 -1.87 14.65
N LYS A 16 12.26 -1.61 13.65
CA LYS A 16 13.42 -0.72 13.70
C LYS A 16 13.39 0.23 12.52
N THR A 17 14.02 1.39 12.66
CA THR A 17 14.26 2.29 11.54
C THR A 17 15.33 1.70 10.61
N PRO A 18 15.29 1.98 9.29
CA PRO A 18 16.36 1.61 8.38
C PRO A 18 17.75 2.09 8.84
N PHE A 19 17.86 3.31 9.38
CA PHE A 19 19.14 3.81 9.92
C PHE A 19 19.66 2.95 11.07
N LYS A 20 18.80 2.58 12.02
CA LYS A 20 19.19 1.71 13.13
C LYS A 20 19.55 0.31 12.68
N ALA A 21 18.83 -0.22 11.69
CA ALA A 21 19.11 -1.54 11.14
C ALA A 21 20.46 -1.57 10.40
N LEU A 22 20.78 -0.50 9.67
CA LEU A 22 22.00 -0.41 8.86
C LEU A 22 23.23 -0.01 9.67
N TYR A 23 23.11 1.01 10.53
CA TYR A 23 24.24 1.62 11.23
C TYR A 23 24.26 1.38 12.74
N GLY A 24 23.18 0.84 13.32
CA GLY A 24 23.06 0.63 14.77
C GLY A 24 22.67 1.88 15.57
N TRP A 25 22.49 3.04 14.92
CA TRP A 25 22.08 4.29 15.55
C TRP A 25 21.09 5.06 14.67
N GLU A 26 20.36 6.00 15.29
CA GLU A 26 19.32 6.79 14.65
C GLU A 26 19.73 8.26 14.65
N PRO A 27 19.92 8.90 13.49
CA PRO A 27 20.26 10.31 13.44
C PRO A 27 19.06 11.17 13.84
N THR A 28 19.25 12.05 14.82
CA THR A 28 18.23 13.01 15.25
C THR A 28 18.33 14.30 14.45
N LEU A 29 17.23 14.73 13.85
CA LEU A 29 17.15 15.97 13.08
C LEU A 29 16.18 16.93 13.77
N THR A 30 16.30 17.07 15.09
CA THR A 30 15.51 18.03 15.87
C THR A 30 16.16 19.41 15.77
N PRO A 31 15.41 20.51 15.57
CA PRO A 31 15.96 21.85 15.62
C PRO A 31 16.49 22.05 17.03
N SER A 32 17.62 22.73 17.17
CA SER A 32 18.13 23.04 18.50
C SER A 32 17.09 23.85 19.25
N ASN A 33 16.64 23.33 20.40
CA ASN A 33 15.76 24.07 21.31
C ASN A 33 16.57 24.97 22.27
N VAL A 34 17.86 25.15 22.00
CA VAL A 34 18.74 26.02 22.79
C VAL A 34 18.55 27.45 22.28
N PRO A 35 18.04 28.37 23.13
CA PRO A 35 17.93 29.77 22.73
C PRO A 35 19.32 30.31 22.42
N THR A 36 19.46 30.87 21.22
CA THR A 36 20.70 31.50 20.78
C THR A 36 20.58 33.01 20.93
N ASP A 37 21.70 33.71 21.09
CA ASP A 37 21.76 35.18 21.08
C ASP A 37 21.44 35.80 19.71
N VAL A 38 21.08 34.97 18.72
CA VAL A 38 20.74 35.37 17.36
C VAL A 38 19.22 35.27 17.18
N PRO A 39 18.46 36.38 17.20
CA PRO A 39 17.01 36.37 17.09
C PRO A 39 16.48 35.69 15.81
N GLU A 40 17.21 35.84 14.70
CA GLU A 40 16.85 35.21 13.42
C GLU A 40 16.88 33.68 13.49
N ALA A 41 17.85 33.11 14.21
CA ALA A 41 17.95 31.66 14.39
C ALA A 41 16.80 31.12 15.23
N ASN A 42 16.38 31.86 16.26
CA ASN A 42 15.24 31.49 17.10
C ASN A 42 13.92 31.58 16.29
N ASN A 43 13.75 32.62 15.47
CA ASN A 43 12.59 32.77 14.59
C ASN A 43 12.51 31.64 13.55
N LEU A 44 13.65 31.27 12.96
CA LEU A 44 13.74 30.15 12.03
C LEU A 44 13.35 28.83 12.70
N ALA A 45 13.86 28.56 13.91
CA ALA A 45 13.54 27.35 14.66
C ALA A 45 12.03 27.26 14.98
N GLN A 46 11.41 28.36 15.41
CA GLN A 46 9.97 28.44 15.66
C GLN A 46 9.15 28.21 14.39
N ALA A 47 9.56 28.80 13.27
CA ALA A 47 8.89 28.61 11.99
C ALA A 47 8.96 27.14 11.52
N MET A 48 10.13 26.51 11.65
CA MET A 48 10.30 25.08 11.33
C MET A 48 9.43 24.19 12.21
N GLU A 49 9.35 24.47 13.52
CA GLU A 49 8.50 23.72 14.44
C GLU A 49 7.02 23.84 14.08
N ALA A 50 6.55 25.05 13.74
CA ALA A 50 5.18 25.28 13.31
C ALA A 50 4.85 24.49 12.03
N GLN A 51 5.75 24.53 11.04
CA GLN A 51 5.59 23.77 9.79
C GLN A 51 5.56 22.26 10.03
N TRP A 52 6.39 21.73 10.92
CA TRP A 52 6.38 20.30 11.24
C TRP A 52 5.08 19.85 11.88
N ARG A 53 4.52 20.64 12.80
CA ARG A 53 3.22 20.33 13.42
C ARG A 53 2.10 20.30 12.38
N GLU A 54 2.13 21.22 11.41
CA GLU A 54 1.15 21.23 10.31
C GLU A 54 1.28 19.98 9.43
N VAL A 55 2.50 19.65 9.00
CA VAL A 55 2.78 18.47 8.18
C VAL A 55 2.40 17.18 8.91
N GLU A 56 2.71 17.07 10.20
CA GLU A 56 2.34 15.92 11.02
C GLU A 56 0.81 15.75 11.11
N SER A 57 0.08 16.86 11.33
CA SER A 57 -1.39 16.86 11.36
C SER A 57 -1.98 16.42 10.02
N ALA A 58 -1.48 16.96 8.91
CA ALA A 58 -1.92 16.59 7.58
C ALA A 58 -1.66 15.11 7.26
N LEU A 59 -0.49 14.59 7.66
CA LEU A 59 -0.15 13.19 7.48
C LEU A 59 -1.05 12.26 8.31
N ARG A 60 -1.33 12.61 9.56
CA ARG A 60 -2.27 11.86 10.42
C ARG A 60 -3.67 11.83 9.82
N GLN A 61 -4.18 12.97 9.35
CA GLN A 61 -5.48 13.04 8.69
C GLN A 61 -5.52 12.21 7.40
N SER A 62 -4.47 12.27 6.58
CA SER A 62 -4.36 11.45 5.36
C SER A 62 -4.38 9.95 5.69
N LYS A 63 -3.62 9.52 6.70
CA LYS A 63 -3.61 8.12 7.17
C LYS A 63 -4.99 7.68 7.66
N GLN A 64 -5.68 8.52 8.42
CA GLN A 64 -7.04 8.23 8.89
C GLN A 64 -8.02 8.08 7.73
N ARG A 65 -7.97 8.97 6.73
CA ARG A 65 -8.82 8.86 5.53
C ARG A 65 -8.54 7.59 4.71
N MET A 66 -7.28 7.20 4.59
CA MET A 66 -6.90 5.97 3.90
C MET A 66 -7.46 4.73 4.61
N MET A 67 -7.33 4.68 5.94
CA MET A 67 -7.86 3.58 6.75
C MET A 67 -9.40 3.53 6.72
N ALA A 68 -10.07 4.68 6.79
CA ALA A 68 -11.53 4.76 6.68
C ALA A 68 -12.07 4.45 5.27
N GLY A 69 -11.25 4.62 4.23
CA GLY A 69 -11.60 4.19 2.87
C GLY A 69 -11.43 2.69 2.65
N GLU A 70 -10.78 1.98 3.58
CA GLU A 70 -10.56 0.53 3.54
C GLU A 70 -11.67 -0.25 4.27
N ASP A 71 -12.84 0.37 4.47
CA ASP A 71 -14.07 -0.22 5.03
C ASP A 71 -14.79 -1.13 4.01
N GLY A 72 -14.03 -1.97 3.30
CA GLY A 72 -14.59 -3.16 2.67
C GLY A 72 -14.64 -4.24 3.74
N SER A 73 -15.83 -4.62 4.21
CA SER A 73 -16.01 -5.83 5.01
C SER A 73 -15.19 -6.96 4.38
N PRO A 74 -14.38 -7.71 5.14
CA PRO A 74 -13.67 -8.85 4.58
C PRO A 74 -14.70 -9.77 3.94
N ILE A 75 -14.67 -9.89 2.62
CA ILE A 75 -15.48 -10.89 1.92
C ILE A 75 -14.71 -12.19 2.09
N GLU A 76 -15.22 -13.05 2.97
CA GLU A 76 -14.70 -14.39 3.18
C GLU A 76 -15.37 -15.33 2.18
N PHE A 77 -14.58 -16.20 1.57
CA PHE A 77 -15.06 -17.26 0.70
C PHE A 77 -14.68 -18.61 1.29
N GLU A 78 -15.59 -19.58 1.23
CA GLU A 78 -15.30 -20.96 1.60
C GLU A 78 -14.80 -21.79 0.41
N ILE A 79 -14.08 -22.87 0.70
CA ILE A 79 -13.61 -23.80 -0.33
C ILE A 79 -14.84 -24.45 -0.98
N GLY A 80 -14.97 -24.28 -2.29
CA GLY A 80 -16.10 -24.76 -3.07
C GLY A 80 -17.15 -23.71 -3.42
N GLU A 81 -17.05 -22.50 -2.86
CA GLU A 81 -17.90 -21.38 -3.29
C GLU A 81 -17.46 -20.82 -4.65
N GLU A 82 -18.40 -20.16 -5.30
CA GLU A 82 -18.20 -19.49 -6.58
C GLU A 82 -17.90 -18.00 -6.37
N ALA A 83 -16.75 -17.55 -6.85
CA ALA A 83 -16.30 -16.18 -6.76
C ALA A 83 -16.09 -15.57 -8.15
N TRP A 84 -16.52 -14.31 -8.31
CA TRP A 84 -16.29 -13.53 -9.53
C TRP A 84 -14.88 -12.91 -9.51
N LEU A 85 -14.16 -12.99 -10.63
CA LEU A 85 -12.82 -12.40 -10.76
C LEU A 85 -12.88 -11.03 -11.44
N ASP A 86 -12.35 -9.98 -10.80
CA ASP A 86 -12.24 -8.65 -11.40
C ASP A 86 -11.19 -8.68 -12.54
N ALA A 87 -11.60 -8.32 -13.75
CA ALA A 87 -10.78 -8.37 -14.95
C ALA A 87 -9.73 -7.26 -15.05
N LYS A 88 -9.73 -6.25 -14.14
CA LYS A 88 -8.81 -5.09 -14.19
C LYS A 88 -7.33 -5.45 -14.29
N ASN A 89 -6.91 -6.52 -13.63
CA ASN A 89 -5.51 -6.97 -13.59
C ASN A 89 -5.28 -8.26 -14.39
N VAL A 90 -6.27 -8.71 -15.18
CA VAL A 90 -6.15 -9.90 -16.00
C VAL A 90 -5.80 -9.48 -17.42
N ASN A 91 -4.69 -10.01 -17.94
CA ASN A 91 -4.30 -9.81 -19.35
C ASN A 91 -5.18 -10.64 -20.28
N LEU A 92 -6.43 -10.19 -20.46
CA LEU A 92 -7.31 -10.73 -21.49
C LEU A 92 -6.82 -10.23 -22.85
N LYS A 93 -6.68 -11.14 -23.81
CA LYS A 93 -6.33 -10.83 -25.21
C LYS A 93 -7.53 -10.18 -25.94
N THR A 94 -8.17 -9.20 -25.32
CA THR A 94 -9.33 -8.50 -25.87
C THR A 94 -8.88 -7.23 -26.58
N LEU A 95 -9.58 -6.88 -27.65
CA LEU A 95 -9.26 -5.75 -28.53
C LEU A 95 -9.43 -4.37 -27.84
N SER A 96 -10.20 -4.26 -26.75
CA SER A 96 -10.26 -3.03 -25.95
C SER A 96 -10.82 -3.24 -24.53
N PRO A 97 -10.35 -2.47 -23.52
CA PRO A 97 -10.87 -2.54 -22.15
C PRO A 97 -12.33 -2.07 -22.00
N LYS A 98 -12.84 -1.26 -22.95
CA LYS A 98 -14.26 -0.82 -22.98
C LYS A 98 -15.23 -1.92 -23.42
N LEU A 99 -14.75 -2.95 -24.12
CA LEU A 99 -15.54 -4.10 -24.59
C LEU A 99 -15.19 -5.38 -23.83
N THR A 100 -14.42 -5.28 -22.75
CA THR A 100 -14.06 -6.42 -21.91
C THR A 100 -15.00 -6.46 -20.71
N GLU A 101 -15.53 -7.64 -20.41
CA GLU A 101 -16.37 -7.85 -19.23
C GLU A 101 -15.58 -7.54 -17.96
N GLN A 102 -16.11 -6.68 -17.08
CA GLN A 102 -15.38 -6.22 -15.89
C GLN A 102 -15.23 -7.30 -14.83
N ARG A 103 -16.11 -8.32 -14.86
CA ARG A 103 -16.08 -9.47 -13.95
C ARG A 103 -16.15 -10.73 -14.79
N LEU A 104 -15.08 -11.52 -14.74
CA LEU A 104 -15.06 -12.85 -15.33
C LEU A 104 -15.82 -13.80 -14.41
N GLY A 105 -16.47 -14.79 -15.04
CA GLY A 105 -17.47 -15.70 -14.47
C GLY A 105 -17.20 -16.26 -13.07
N PRO A 106 -18.19 -16.97 -12.49
CA PRO A 106 -17.99 -17.65 -11.22
C PRO A 106 -16.90 -18.72 -11.37
N PHE A 107 -15.78 -18.54 -10.67
CA PHE A 107 -14.76 -19.55 -10.54
C PHE A 107 -14.84 -20.16 -9.16
N ARG A 108 -14.65 -21.48 -9.10
CA ARG A 108 -14.67 -22.22 -7.85
C ARG A 108 -13.42 -21.94 -7.04
N VAL A 109 -13.58 -21.62 -5.76
CA VAL A 109 -12.47 -21.50 -4.81
C VAL A 109 -11.96 -22.90 -4.46
N ILE A 110 -10.70 -23.19 -4.78
CA ILE A 110 -10.06 -24.49 -4.50
C ILE A 110 -9.36 -24.47 -3.14
N GLU A 111 -8.77 -23.34 -2.77
CA GLU A 111 -7.90 -23.25 -1.58
C GLU A 111 -7.86 -21.83 -1.02
N LYS A 112 -7.88 -21.70 0.31
CA LYS A 112 -7.64 -20.43 1.03
C LYS A 112 -6.16 -20.33 1.39
N ILE A 113 -5.44 -19.41 0.75
CA ILE A 113 -4.01 -19.17 0.99
C ILE A 113 -3.81 -18.23 2.20
N SER A 114 -4.67 -17.22 2.33
CA SER A 114 -4.72 -16.31 3.48
C SER A 114 -6.11 -15.70 3.63
N ASP A 115 -6.36 -14.93 4.68
CA ASP A 115 -7.65 -14.27 4.94
C ASP A 115 -8.13 -13.39 3.77
N ARG A 116 -7.21 -12.87 2.96
CA ARG A 116 -7.51 -12.04 1.77
C ARG A 116 -7.04 -12.66 0.44
N ALA A 117 -6.56 -13.91 0.43
CA ALA A 117 -6.04 -14.54 -0.79
C ALA A 117 -6.58 -15.95 -0.98
N TYR A 118 -7.23 -16.18 -2.13
CA TYR A 118 -7.86 -17.43 -2.49
C TYR A 118 -7.33 -17.91 -3.85
N ARG A 119 -7.23 -19.23 -4.01
CA ARG A 119 -6.89 -19.89 -5.28
C ARG A 119 -8.17 -20.30 -6.00
N LEU A 120 -8.33 -19.83 -7.24
CA LEU A 120 -9.49 -20.11 -8.09
C LEU A 120 -9.17 -21.16 -9.15
N GLU A 121 -10.17 -21.98 -9.49
CA GLU A 121 -10.13 -22.87 -10.64
C GLU A 121 -10.41 -22.10 -11.92
N LEU A 122 -9.35 -21.73 -12.67
CA LEU A 122 -9.50 -21.08 -13.96
C LEU A 122 -9.55 -22.12 -15.08
N PRO A 123 -10.41 -21.96 -16.09
CA PRO A 123 -10.39 -22.81 -17.28
C PRO A 123 -9.06 -22.63 -18.00
N LEU A 124 -8.45 -23.74 -18.42
CA LEU A 124 -7.28 -23.70 -19.27
C LEU A 124 -7.61 -22.93 -20.56
N PRO A 125 -6.69 -22.07 -21.06
CA PRO A 125 -6.90 -21.38 -22.31
C PRO A 125 -7.15 -22.42 -23.41
N CYS A 126 -8.28 -22.26 -24.09
CA CYS A 126 -8.73 -23.14 -25.16
C CYS A 126 -7.60 -23.28 -26.19
N GLU A 127 -7.00 -24.47 -26.25
CA GLU A 127 -6.00 -24.80 -27.27
C GLU A 127 -6.77 -24.92 -28.58
N SER A 128 -6.53 -23.99 -29.50
CA SER A 128 -7.14 -24.01 -30.83
C SER A 128 -6.79 -25.34 -31.51
N THR A 129 -7.78 -26.22 -31.59
CA THR A 129 -7.70 -27.48 -32.33
C THR A 129 -7.24 -27.17 -33.75
N THR A 130 -6.01 -27.55 -34.07
CA THR A 130 -5.53 -27.64 -35.44
C THR A 130 -6.28 -28.80 -36.07
N SER A 131 -7.47 -28.51 -36.61
CA SER A 131 -8.22 -29.44 -37.45
C SER A 131 -7.51 -29.51 -38.79
N SER A 132 -6.56 -30.44 -38.88
CA SER A 132 -6.03 -30.93 -40.15
C SER A 132 -7.13 -31.70 -40.86
N MET A 133 -7.54 -31.22 -42.04
CA MET A 133 -7.93 -32.00 -43.23
C MET A 133 -7.94 -31.07 -44.44
#